data_AF-A0A968FS36-F1
#
_entry.id   AF-A0A968FS36-F1
#
_cell.length_a   1.000
_cell.length_b   1.000
_cell.length_c   1.000
_cell.angle_alpha   90.00
_cell.angle_beta   90.00
_cell.angle_gamma   90.00
#
_symmetry.space_group_name_H-M   'P 1'
#
loop_
_entity.id
_entity.type
_entity.pdbx_description
1 polymer ?
#
loop_
_entity_poly.entity_id
_entity_poly.type
_entity_poly.pdbx_seq_one_letter_code
_entity_poly.pdbx_strand_id
1 'polypeptide(L)'
;VPIVLIIAQLGLVIYLSGWIQKMSASLATGVFMLYSGLTGLTFSFIFLVYTSSSIASAFLTTAGTFAAMSFYGYTTKKDLTSWGSFLFMGLIGIIIASVVNMFIQSEAIYWVTTYAGVLIFVGLTAYDTQRIKNMNIIGNEGTEEDTKE
;
A
#
# COMPACT_ATOMS: atom_id res chain seq x y z
N VAL A 1 0.06 -14.37 -15.27
CA VAL A 1 1.41 -13.81 -15.00
C VAL A 1 2.32 -14.95 -14.59
N PRO A 2 3.50 -15.13 -15.21
CA PRO A 2 4.45 -16.12 -14.71
C PRO A 2 4.82 -15.77 -13.26
N ILE A 3 4.62 -16.70 -12.34
CA ILE A 3 4.87 -16.53 -10.89
C ILE A 3 6.26 -15.95 -10.62
N VAL A 4 7.23 -16.28 -11.47
CA VAL A 4 8.59 -15.73 -11.46
C VAL A 4 8.62 -14.20 -11.52
N LEU A 5 7.78 -13.56 -12.32
CA LEU A 5 7.71 -12.08 -12.39
C LEU A 5 7.18 -11.47 -11.10
N ILE A 6 6.19 -12.10 -10.47
CA ILE A 6 5.64 -11.62 -9.19
C ILE A 6 6.71 -11.71 -8.09
N ILE A 7 7.39 -12.85 -7.99
CA ILE A 7 8.48 -13.04 -7.01
C ILE A 7 9.61 -12.04 -7.27
N ALA A 8 10.02 -11.84 -8.53
CA ALA A 8 11.06 -10.89 -8.89
C ALA A 8 10.67 -9.44 -8.51
N GLN A 9 9.43 -9.04 -8.74
CA GLN A 9 8.94 -7.71 -8.35
C GLN A 9 8.89 -7.49 -6.85
N LEU A 10 8.52 -8.52 -6.08
CA LEU A 10 8.55 -8.46 -4.61
C LEU A 10 9.98 -8.34 -4.08
N GLY A 11 10.93 -9.12 -4.64
CA GLY A 11 12.34 -8.99 -4.27
C GLY A 11 12.90 -7.60 -4.62
N LEU A 12 12.55 -7.07 -5.79
CA LEU A 12 12.97 -5.76 -6.25
C LEU A 12 12.47 -4.64 -5.33
N VAL A 13 11.19 -4.65 -4.94
CA VAL A 13 10.65 -3.58 -4.08
C VAL A 13 11.22 -3.62 -2.68
N ILE A 14 11.47 -4.81 -2.13
CA ILE A 14 12.13 -4.96 -0.82
C ILE A 14 13.54 -4.36 -0.87
N TYR A 15 14.30 -4.71 -1.91
CA TYR A 15 15.65 -4.17 -2.11
C TYR A 15 15.63 -2.64 -2.26
N LEU A 16 14.77 -2.11 -3.12
CA LEU A 16 14.64 -0.68 -3.36
C LEU A 16 14.20 0.08 -2.10
N SER A 17 13.24 -0.47 -1.34
CA SER A 17 12.76 0.15 -0.10
C SER A 17 13.86 0.24 0.96
N GLY A 18 14.74 -0.75 1.06
CA GLY A 18 15.89 -0.71 1.96
C GLY A 18 16.99 0.25 1.51
N TRP A 19 17.06 0.56 0.21
CA TRP A 19 18.10 1.41 -0.37
C TRP A 19 17.65 2.87 -0.58
N ILE A 20 16.35 3.15 -0.52
CA ILE A 20 15.76 4.47 -0.81
C ILE A 20 16.34 5.61 0.04
N GLN A 21 16.68 5.32 1.30
CA GLN A 21 17.25 6.31 2.24
C GLN A 21 18.67 6.76 1.87
N LYS A 22 19.34 6.03 0.97
CA LYS A 22 20.70 6.35 0.49
C LYS A 22 20.70 7.04 -0.88
N MET A 23 19.53 7.26 -1.46
CA MET A 23 19.36 7.83 -2.80
C MET A 23 19.04 9.33 -2.71
N SER A 24 19.49 10.11 -3.70
CA SER A 24 18.98 11.48 -3.85
C SER A 24 17.49 11.44 -4.21
N ALA A 25 16.74 12.49 -3.84
CA ALA A 25 15.29 12.55 -4.10
C ALA A 25 14.94 12.35 -5.59
N SER A 26 15.73 12.94 -6.50
CA SER A 26 15.54 12.78 -7.95
C SER A 26 15.73 11.33 -8.42
N LEU A 27 16.78 10.66 -7.92
CA LEU A 27 17.03 9.26 -8.26
C LEU A 27 15.96 8.34 -7.66
N ALA A 28 15.56 8.58 -6.42
CA ALA A 28 14.49 7.83 -5.75
C ALA A 28 13.18 7.90 -6.54
N THR A 29 12.78 9.10 -6.97
CA THR A 29 11.60 9.31 -7.82
C THR A 29 11.75 8.62 -9.17
N GLY A 30 12.89 8.75 -9.84
CA GLY A 30 13.13 8.11 -11.14
C GLY A 30 13.02 6.58 -11.06
N VAL A 31 13.63 5.97 -10.05
CA VAL A 31 13.56 4.51 -9.84
C VAL A 31 12.16 4.07 -9.42
N PHE A 32 11.45 4.84 -8.59
CA PHE A 32 10.06 4.56 -8.24
C PHE A 32 9.13 4.60 -9.46
N MET A 33 9.31 5.57 -10.37
CA MET A 33 8.54 5.67 -11.61
C MET A 33 8.81 4.48 -12.53
N LEU A 34 10.07 4.05 -12.68
CA LEU A 34 10.43 2.85 -13.42
C LEU A 34 9.80 1.59 -12.82
N TYR A 35 9.88 1.43 -11.50
CA TYR A 35 9.26 0.31 -10.78
C TYR A 35 7.73 0.29 -10.96
N SER A 36 7.09 1.46 -10.90
CA SER A 36 5.65 1.61 -11.11
C SER A 36 5.23 1.22 -12.53
N GLY A 37 5.99 1.66 -13.55
CA GLY A 37 5.76 1.25 -14.94
C GLY A 37 5.90 -0.26 -15.14
N LEU A 38 6.95 -0.86 -14.56
CA LEU A 38 7.15 -2.32 -14.60
C LEU A 38 6.02 -3.09 -13.90
N THR A 39 5.53 -2.57 -12.78
CA THR A 39 4.38 -3.13 -12.05
C THR A 39 3.11 -3.06 -12.90
N GLY A 40 2.87 -1.92 -13.56
CA GLY A 40 1.75 -1.76 -14.52
C GLY A 40 1.81 -2.76 -15.68
N LEU A 41 2.99 -2.99 -16.26
CA LEU A 41 3.18 -4.01 -17.30
C LEU A 41 2.85 -5.42 -16.78
N THR A 42 3.24 -5.76 -15.56
CA THR A 42 2.88 -7.05 -14.95
C THR A 42 1.38 -7.18 -14.66
N PHE A 43 0.71 -6.09 -14.30
CA PHE A 43 -0.74 -6.08 -14.11
C PHE A 43 -1.54 -6.03 -15.42
N SER A 44 -0.92 -5.72 -16.56
CA SER A 44 -1.60 -5.77 -17.87
C SER A 44 -2.21 -7.15 -18.16
N PHE A 45 -1.61 -8.23 -17.64
CA PHE A 45 -2.15 -9.59 -17.75
C PHE A 45 -3.53 -9.77 -17.12
N ILE A 46 -3.94 -8.91 -16.19
CA ILE A 46 -5.28 -8.93 -15.59
C ILE A 46 -6.35 -8.68 -16.67
N PHE A 47 -6.06 -7.83 -17.66
CA PHE A 47 -6.97 -7.55 -18.77
C PHE A 47 -7.20 -8.75 -19.70
N LEU A 48 -6.34 -9.77 -19.65
CA LEU A 48 -6.51 -11.00 -20.42
C LEU A 48 -7.43 -12.02 -19.72
N VAL A 49 -7.59 -11.91 -18.40
CA VAL A 49 -8.28 -12.90 -17.57
C VAL A 49 -9.62 -12.39 -17.06
N TYR A 50 -9.75 -11.09 -16.83
CA TYR A 50 -10.93 -10.46 -16.23
C TYR A 50 -11.64 -9.53 -17.20
N THR A 51 -12.95 -9.34 -16.99
CA THR A 51 -13.76 -8.43 -17.80
C THR A 51 -13.42 -6.97 -17.49
N SER A 52 -13.61 -6.08 -18.47
CA SER A 52 -13.43 -4.64 -18.27
C SER A 52 -14.32 -4.08 -17.16
N SER A 53 -15.53 -4.64 -16.96
CA SER A 53 -16.43 -4.25 -15.88
C SER A 53 -15.88 -4.63 -14.50
N SER A 54 -15.36 -5.86 -14.35
CA SER A 54 -14.72 -6.31 -13.10
C SER A 54 -13.47 -5.48 -12.77
N ILE A 55 -12.68 -5.15 -13.80
CA ILE A 55 -11.47 -4.32 -13.62
C ILE A 55 -11.85 -2.89 -13.22
N ALA A 56 -12.80 -2.28 -13.93
CA ALA A 56 -13.25 -0.92 -13.63
C ALA A 56 -13.85 -0.80 -12.22
N SER A 57 -14.67 -1.78 -11.81
CA SER A 57 -15.25 -1.79 -10.46
C SER A 57 -14.17 -1.96 -9.38
N ALA A 58 -13.22 -2.88 -9.55
CA ALA A 58 -12.10 -3.05 -8.62
C ALA A 58 -11.24 -1.78 -8.53
N PHE A 59 -10.92 -1.16 -9.67
CA PHE A 59 -10.15 0.08 -9.72
C PHE A 59 -10.87 1.23 -9.00
N LEU A 60 -12.12 1.51 -9.37
CA LEU A 60 -12.88 2.63 -8.80
C LEU A 60 -13.14 2.43 -7.30
N THR A 61 -13.44 1.20 -6.87
CA THR A 61 -13.63 0.89 -5.46
C THR A 61 -12.35 1.11 -4.66
N THR A 62 -11.21 0.61 -5.18
CA THR A 62 -9.91 0.76 -4.51
C THR A 62 -9.46 2.22 -4.50
N ALA A 63 -9.55 2.92 -5.63
CA ALA A 63 -9.17 4.32 -5.76
C ALA A 63 -10.04 5.24 -4.90
N GLY A 64 -11.37 5.02 -4.88
CA GLY A 64 -12.29 5.77 -4.04
C GLY A 64 -12.06 5.53 -2.55
N THR A 65 -11.83 4.27 -2.16
CA THR A 65 -11.48 3.92 -0.78
C THR A 65 -10.17 4.56 -0.36
N PHE A 66 -9.13 4.47 -1.20
CA PHE A 66 -7.85 5.11 -0.95
C PHE A 66 -8.02 6.62 -0.80
N ALA A 67 -8.70 7.28 -1.72
CA ALA A 67 -8.93 8.73 -1.68
C ALA A 67 -9.66 9.17 -0.40
N ALA A 68 -10.73 8.46 -0.02
CA ALA A 68 -11.49 8.76 1.19
C ALA A 68 -10.65 8.57 2.47
N MET A 69 -9.89 7.48 2.56
CA MET A 69 -9.06 7.20 3.74
C MET A 69 -7.83 8.09 3.83
N SER A 70 -7.23 8.44 2.69
CA SER A 70 -6.14 9.41 2.63
C SER A 70 -6.62 10.79 3.04
N PHE A 71 -7.80 11.23 2.56
CA PHE A 71 -8.41 12.48 3.02
C PHE A 71 -8.67 12.47 4.53
N TYR A 72 -9.22 11.37 5.06
CA TYR A 72 -9.39 11.20 6.50
C TYR A 72 -8.05 11.25 7.25
N GLY A 73 -7.04 10.50 6.82
CA GLY A 73 -5.71 10.47 7.46
C GLY A 73 -4.99 11.82 7.43
N TYR A 74 -5.18 12.60 6.38
CA TYR A 74 -4.59 13.94 6.26
C TYR A 74 -5.29 14.97 7.15
N THR A 75 -6.62 14.91 7.27
CA THR A 75 -7.43 15.92 7.97
C THR A 75 -7.70 15.60 9.45
N THR A 76 -7.63 14.32 9.83
CA THR A 76 -7.91 13.91 11.20
C THR A 76 -6.88 14.47 12.19
N LYS A 77 -7.38 14.94 13.33
CA LYS A 77 -6.56 15.41 14.46
C LYS A 77 -6.18 14.28 15.42
N LYS A 78 -6.74 13.10 15.24
CA LYS A 78 -6.42 11.92 16.06
C LYS A 78 -5.06 11.39 15.64
N ASP A 79 -4.17 11.16 16.59
CA ASP A 79 -2.90 10.51 16.33
C ASP A 79 -3.11 9.02 16.00
N LEU A 80 -2.76 8.64 14.76
CA LEU A 80 -2.84 7.27 14.26
C LEU A 80 -1.51 6.53 14.43
N THR A 81 -0.49 7.10 15.06
CA THR A 81 0.84 6.47 15.20
C THR A 81 0.75 5.09 15.85
N SER A 82 -0.11 4.94 16.86
CA SER A 82 -0.37 3.65 17.52
C SER A 82 -1.08 2.62 16.63
N TRP A 83 -1.80 3.06 15.59
CA TRP A 83 -2.49 2.17 14.66
C TRP A 83 -1.51 1.46 13.74
N GLY A 84 -0.44 2.15 13.33
CA GLY A 84 0.54 1.61 12.39
C GLY A 84 1.13 0.27 12.84
N SER A 85 1.62 0.18 14.08
CA SER A 85 2.22 -1.06 14.61
C SER A 85 1.19 -2.19 14.78
N PHE A 86 -0.01 -1.87 15.28
CA PHE A 86 -1.09 -2.85 15.46
C PHE A 86 -1.58 -3.41 14.13
N LEU A 87 -1.85 -2.54 13.16
CA LEU A 87 -2.32 -2.93 11.82
C LEU A 87 -1.23 -3.66 11.03
N PHE A 88 0.03 -3.30 11.19
CA PHE A 88 1.15 -4.02 10.58
C PHE A 88 1.29 -5.43 11.17
N MET A 89 1.13 -5.61 12.49
CA MET A 89 1.05 -6.94 13.09
C MET A 89 -0.13 -7.74 12.52
N GLY A 90 -1.29 -7.09 12.38
CA GLY A 90 -2.46 -7.69 11.73
C GLY A 90 -2.19 -8.12 10.28
N LEU A 91 -1.48 -7.29 9.50
CA LEU A 91 -1.06 -7.60 8.13
C LEU A 91 -0.21 -8.87 8.07
N ILE A 92 0.75 -9.02 8.97
CA ILE A 92 1.55 -10.25 9.07
C ILE A 92 0.66 -11.44 9.42
N GLY A 93 -0.29 -11.27 10.35
CA GLY A 93 -1.27 -12.29 10.72
C GLY A 93 -2.11 -12.78 9.53
N ILE A 94 -2.65 -11.87 8.70
CA ILE A 94 -3.44 -12.27 7.53
C ILE A 94 -2.60 -12.94 6.44
N ILE A 95 -1.32 -12.56 6.30
CA ILE A 95 -0.40 -13.23 5.36
C ILE A 95 -0.18 -14.68 5.80
N ILE A 96 0.12 -14.91 7.08
CA ILE A 96 0.31 -16.26 7.63
C ILE A 96 -0.98 -17.07 7.47
N ALA A 97 -2.13 -16.50 7.84
CA ALA A 97 -3.43 -17.16 7.70
C ALA A 97 -3.73 -17.54 6.25
N SER A 98 -3.37 -16.67 5.29
CA SER A 98 -3.54 -16.94 3.86
C SER A 98 -2.67 -18.09 3.39
N VAL A 99 -1.40 -18.15 3.83
CA VAL A 99 -0.48 -19.27 3.52
C VAL A 99 -1.00 -20.58 4.11
N VAL A 100 -1.42 -20.58 5.37
CA VAL A 100 -2.02 -21.76 6.02
C VAL A 100 -3.28 -22.20 5.28
N ASN A 101 -4.12 -21.26 4.83
CA ASN A 101 -5.35 -21.60 4.11
C ASN A 101 -5.11 -22.20 2.72
N MET A 102 -3.92 -22.07 2.14
CA MET A 102 -3.58 -22.78 0.90
C MET A 102 -3.56 -24.31 1.10
N PHE A 103 -3.25 -24.77 2.31
CA PHE A 103 -3.22 -26.19 2.66
C PHE A 103 -4.56 -26.69 3.22
N ILE A 104 -5.23 -25.88 4.04
CA ILE A 104 -6.50 -26.24 4.68
C ILE A 104 -7.69 -26.06 3.72
N GLN A 105 -7.63 -25.06 2.84
CA GLN A 105 -8.69 -24.70 1.88
C GLN A 105 -10.05 -24.43 2.56
N SER A 106 -10.03 -23.76 3.71
CA SER A 106 -11.24 -23.40 4.46
C SER A 106 -11.91 -22.15 3.87
N GLU A 107 -13.20 -22.27 3.58
CA GLU A 107 -14.05 -21.15 3.15
C GLU A 107 -14.22 -20.10 4.27
N ALA A 108 -14.33 -20.55 5.53
CA ALA A 108 -14.44 -19.63 6.67
C ALA A 108 -13.20 -18.75 6.81
N ILE A 109 -11.99 -19.34 6.69
CA ILE A 109 -10.74 -18.59 6.74
C ILE A 109 -10.65 -17.63 5.56
N TYR A 110 -11.07 -18.05 4.35
CA TYR A 110 -11.09 -17.18 3.16
C TYR A 110 -11.91 -15.90 3.38
N TRP A 111 -13.13 -16.02 3.90
CA TRP A 111 -13.97 -14.84 4.15
C TRP A 111 -13.41 -13.96 5.27
N VAL A 112 -12.92 -14.56 6.36
CA VAL A 112 -12.30 -13.81 7.46
C VAL A 112 -11.08 -13.03 6.97
N THR A 113 -10.15 -13.67 6.25
CA THR A 113 -8.95 -12.98 5.75
C THR A 113 -9.29 -11.90 4.73
N THR A 114 -10.34 -12.10 3.92
CA THR A 114 -10.83 -11.11 2.96
C THR A 114 -11.33 -9.84 3.66
N TYR A 115 -12.27 -9.97 4.60
CA TYR A 115 -12.80 -8.80 5.31
C TYR A 115 -11.78 -8.15 6.25
N ALA A 116 -10.99 -8.96 6.97
CA ALA A 116 -9.91 -8.44 7.81
C ALA A 116 -8.86 -7.70 6.98
N GLY A 117 -8.50 -8.24 5.80
CA GLY A 117 -7.57 -7.59 4.87
C GLY A 117 -8.05 -6.21 4.46
N VAL A 118 -9.32 -6.08 4.05
CA VAL A 118 -9.91 -4.77 3.72
C VAL A 118 -9.78 -3.79 4.88
N LEU A 119 -10.18 -4.17 6.10
CA LEU A 119 -10.10 -3.29 7.27
C LEU A 119 -8.66 -2.88 7.60
N ILE A 120 -7.72 -3.82 7.52
CA ILE A 120 -6.30 -3.57 7.80
C ILE A 120 -5.73 -2.57 6.77
N PHE A 121 -5.94 -2.80 5.48
CA PHE A 121 -5.41 -1.91 4.43
C PHE A 121 -6.05 -0.53 4.46
N VAL A 122 -7.35 -0.42 4.74
CA VAL A 122 -8.05 0.85 4.94
C VAL A 122 -7.43 1.64 6.09
N GLY A 123 -7.19 0.99 7.24
CA GLY A 123 -6.54 1.64 8.38
C GLY A 123 -5.08 2.03 8.10
N LEU A 124 -4.32 1.15 7.43
CA LEU A 124 -2.93 1.43 7.04
C LEU A 124 -2.86 2.60 6.06
N THR A 125 -3.80 2.71 5.12
CA THR A 125 -3.86 3.84 4.17
C THR A 125 -4.00 5.19 4.89
N ALA A 126 -4.90 5.26 5.88
CA ALA A 126 -5.06 6.47 6.69
C ALA A 126 -3.81 6.79 7.50
N TYR A 127 -3.22 5.77 8.14
CA TYR A 127 -1.97 5.90 8.90
C TYR A 127 -0.81 6.37 8.02
N ASP A 128 -0.61 5.76 6.85
CA ASP A 128 0.48 6.09 5.93
C ASP A 128 0.34 7.53 5.41
N THR A 129 -0.88 7.97 5.12
CA THR A 129 -1.13 9.35 4.70
C THR A 129 -0.81 10.34 5.81
N GLN A 130 -1.23 10.05 7.04
CA GLN A 130 -0.90 10.90 8.18
C GLN A 130 0.61 10.92 8.46
N ARG A 131 1.28 9.77 8.33
CA ARG A 131 2.73 9.67 8.48
C ARG A 131 3.47 10.53 7.45
N ILE A 132 3.07 10.50 6.18
CA ILE A 132 3.67 11.34 5.13
C ILE A 132 3.48 12.82 5.45
N LYS A 133 2.28 13.23 5.89
CA LYS A 133 2.02 14.60 6.35
C LYS A 133 2.97 15.01 7.49
N ASN A 134 3.07 14.18 8.53
CA ASN A 134 3.92 14.48 9.67
C ASN A 134 5.42 14.55 9.29
N MET A 135 5.88 13.69 8.38
CA MET A 135 7.25 13.74 7.85
C MET A 135 7.51 15.02 7.06
N ASN A 136 6.52 15.53 6.32
CA ASN A 136 6.62 16.79 5.59
C ASN A 136 6.74 17.97 6.57
N ILE A 137 5.84 18.06 7.56
CA ILE A 137 5.86 19.12 8.59
C ILE A 137 7.23 19.17 9.28
N ILE A 138 7.74 18.04 9.77
CA ILE A 138 9.05 17.97 10.45
C ILE A 138 10.20 18.39 9.52
N GLY A 139 10.14 18.02 8.24
CA GLY A 139 11.14 18.42 7.25
C GLY A 139 11.10 19.91 6.90
N ASN A 140 9.99 20.58 7.21
CA ASN A 140 9.73 21.98 6.91
C ASN A 140 9.85 22.91 8.12
N GLU A 141 10.00 22.35 9.34
CA GLU A 141 10.18 23.11 10.58
C GLU A 141 11.36 24.09 10.45
N GLY A 142 11.06 25.39 10.49
CA GLY A 142 12.03 26.49 10.40
C GLY A 142 12.33 27.03 8.99
N THR A 143 11.58 26.66 7.95
CA THR A 143 11.67 27.26 6.60
C THR A 143 10.57 28.30 6.35
N GLU A 144 10.67 29.12 5.31
CA GLU A 144 9.62 30.11 4.96
C GLU A 144 8.26 29.47 4.59
N GLU A 145 8.24 28.18 4.25
CA GLU A 145 7.01 27.43 3.96
C GLU A 145 6.24 27.03 5.24
N ASP A 146 6.90 27.04 6.40
CA ASP A 146 6.33 26.73 7.72
C ASP A 146 5.27 27.77 8.15
N THR A 147 5.31 28.97 7.57
CA THR A 147 4.37 30.08 7.86
C THR A 147 3.11 30.09 6.99
N LYS A 148 2.97 29.18 6.02
CA LYS A 148 1.89 29.20 5.02
C LYS A 148 0.82 28.11 5.18
N GLU A 149 1.02 27.14 6.08
CA GLU A 149 0.01 26.13 6.48
C GLU A 149 -0.64 26.47 7.83
#